data_AF-A0A947AVF6-F1
#
_entry.id   AF-A0A947AVF6-F1
#
_cell.length_a   1.000
_cell.length_b   1.000
_cell.length_c   1.000
_cell.angle_alpha   90.00
_cell.angle_beta   90.00
_cell.angle_gamma   90.00
#
_symmetry.space_group_name_H-M   'P 1'
#
loop_
_entity.id
_entity.type
_entity.pdbx_description
1 polymer ?
#
loop_
_entity_poly.entity_id
_entity_poly.type
_entity_poly.pdbx_seq_one_letter_code
_entity_poly.pdbx_strand_id
1 'polypeptide(L)'
;MVKRIHRSIEEPIRENPPENEKWRGPDKGLILCWEDGRHLGQEQPKMAKRAKKGLLPVLSWKGGVKKHPKKFKKQGSLYYLAQWQGLRGEDLDISLTKKRVITCSKTGVEVTFSAATTQFAVP
;
A
#
# COMPACT_ATOMS: atom_id res chain seq x y z
N MET A 1 1.78 -16.43 -14.79
CA MET A 1 2.51 -15.74 -13.68
C MET A 1 1.96 -14.34 -13.52
N VAL A 2 1.28 -14.04 -12.41
CA VAL A 2 0.69 -12.71 -12.17
C VAL A 2 1.82 -11.71 -11.89
N LYS A 3 2.16 -10.88 -12.88
CA LYS A 3 3.25 -9.89 -12.81
C LYS A 3 2.80 -8.53 -12.25
N ARG A 4 1.49 -8.33 -12.18
CA ARG A 4 0.83 -7.09 -11.76
C ARG A 4 -0.49 -7.44 -11.07
N ILE A 5 -0.72 -6.88 -9.89
CA ILE A 5 -1.98 -6.95 -9.17
C ILE A 5 -2.74 -5.67 -9.49
N HIS A 6 -3.94 -5.82 -10.03
CA HIS A 6 -4.83 -4.70 -10.33
C HIS A 6 -6.23 -4.98 -9.81
N ARG A 7 -6.89 -3.96 -9.24
CA ARG A 7 -8.30 -4.02 -8.85
C ARG A 7 -8.91 -2.63 -8.87
N SER A 8 -10.08 -2.48 -9.49
CA SER A 8 -10.77 -1.18 -9.53
C SER A 8 -11.37 -0.83 -8.18
N ILE A 9 -11.39 0.45 -7.81
CA ILE A 9 -12.06 0.98 -6.63
C ILE A 9 -13.57 0.75 -6.62
N GLU A 10 -14.16 0.56 -7.80
CA GLU A 10 -15.59 0.25 -7.96
C GLU A 10 -15.92 -1.18 -7.56
N GLU A 11 -14.93 -2.08 -7.53
CA GLU A 11 -15.11 -3.44 -7.07
C GLU A 11 -15.48 -3.47 -5.57
N PRO A 12 -16.47 -4.29 -5.18
CA PRO A 12 -16.84 -4.42 -3.78
C PRO A 12 -15.69 -5.03 -2.96
N ILE A 13 -15.62 -4.65 -1.69
CA ILE A 13 -14.67 -5.24 -0.75
C ILE A 13 -15.06 -6.70 -0.51
N ARG A 14 -14.08 -7.62 -0.51
CA ARG A 14 -14.34 -9.04 -0.28
C ARG A 14 -14.83 -9.26 1.14
N GLU A 15 -15.93 -9.99 1.28
CA GLU A 15 -16.45 -10.41 2.57
C GLU A 15 -15.78 -11.72 3.01
N ASN A 16 -15.07 -11.64 4.14
CA ASN A 16 -14.45 -12.76 4.84
C ASN A 16 -13.82 -13.89 3.98
N PRO A 17 -12.83 -13.59 3.13
CA PRO A 17 -12.11 -14.64 2.42
C PRO A 17 -11.40 -15.59 3.40
N PRO A 18 -11.25 -16.89 3.08
CA PRO A 18 -10.53 -17.82 3.92
C PRO A 18 -9.09 -17.33 4.14
N GLU A 19 -8.54 -17.55 5.34
CA GLU A 19 -7.24 -17.00 5.75
C GLU A 19 -6.09 -17.35 4.81
N ASN A 20 -6.17 -18.53 4.21
CA ASN A 20 -5.22 -18.97 3.20
C ASN A 20 -5.28 -18.09 1.93
N GLU A 21 -6.48 -17.75 1.44
CA GLU A 21 -6.65 -16.88 0.27
C GLU A 21 -6.34 -15.41 0.59
N LYS A 22 -6.54 -14.99 1.85
CA LYS A 22 -6.19 -13.64 2.32
C LYS A 22 -4.73 -13.29 2.10
N TRP A 23 -3.82 -14.23 2.35
CA TRP A 23 -2.37 -13.96 2.36
C TRP A 23 -1.56 -14.82 1.38
N ARG A 24 -1.96 -16.09 1.19
CA ARG A 24 -1.28 -17.04 0.30
C ARG A 24 -1.94 -17.14 -1.08
N GLY A 25 -2.97 -16.34 -1.33
CA GLY A 25 -3.59 -16.18 -2.64
C GLY A 25 -2.65 -15.56 -3.69
N PRO A 26 -3.07 -15.52 -4.96
CA PRO A 26 -2.24 -15.01 -6.07
C PRO A 26 -1.89 -13.52 -5.93
N ASP A 27 -2.68 -12.74 -5.20
CA ASP A 27 -2.41 -11.33 -4.89
C ASP A 27 -1.46 -11.13 -3.70
N LYS A 28 -1.07 -12.22 -3.03
CA LYS A 28 -0.17 -12.23 -1.87
C LYS A 28 -0.64 -11.31 -0.72
N GLY A 29 -1.95 -11.10 -0.58
CA GLY A 29 -2.53 -10.20 0.42
C GLY A 29 -2.43 -8.70 0.10
N LEU A 30 -2.01 -8.33 -1.12
CA LEU A 30 -2.03 -6.93 -1.55
C LEU A 30 -3.45 -6.39 -1.68
N ILE A 31 -4.40 -7.21 -2.15
CA ILE A 31 -5.80 -6.80 -2.24
C ILE A 31 -6.36 -6.56 -0.84
N LEU A 32 -6.02 -7.42 0.12
CA LEU A 32 -6.47 -7.27 1.52
C LEU A 32 -5.96 -5.96 2.13
N CYS A 33 -4.67 -5.65 1.92
CA CYS A 33 -4.09 -4.40 2.41
C CYS A 33 -4.77 -3.17 1.78
N TRP A 34 -5.12 -3.25 0.50
CA TRP A 34 -5.84 -2.17 -0.21
C TRP A 34 -7.27 -1.98 0.29
N GLU A 35 -8.00 -3.08 0.51
CA GLU A 35 -9.34 -3.09 1.11
C GLU A 35 -9.31 -2.45 2.52
N ASP A 36 -8.36 -2.86 3.36
CA ASP A 36 -8.14 -2.26 4.68
C ASP A 36 -7.82 -0.76 4.58
N GLY A 37 -7.03 -0.36 3.57
CA GLY A 37 -6.78 1.06 3.27
C GLY A 37 -8.06 1.85 2.95
N ARG A 38 -8.99 1.26 2.21
CA ARG A 38 -10.29 1.88 1.88
C ARG A 38 -11.12 2.11 3.14
N HIS A 39 -11.24 1.09 4.01
CA HIS A 39 -11.91 1.22 5.30
C HIS A 39 -11.27 2.29 6.17
N LEU A 40 -9.94 2.26 6.31
CA LEU A 40 -9.19 3.26 7.07
C LEU A 40 -9.40 4.68 6.53
N GLY A 41 -9.58 4.84 5.22
CA GLY A 41 -9.88 6.13 4.60
C GLY A 41 -11.25 6.68 4.95
N GLN A 42 -12.24 5.79 5.14
CA GLN A 42 -13.58 6.15 5.62
C GLN A 42 -13.57 6.46 7.11
N GLU A 43 -12.91 5.63 7.93
CA GLU A 43 -12.81 5.81 9.39
C GLU A 43 -11.95 7.03 9.77
N GLN A 44 -10.88 7.29 9.01
CA GLN A 44 -9.94 8.37 9.27
C GLN A 44 -9.80 9.33 8.07
N PRO A 45 -10.81 10.17 7.79
CA PRO A 45 -10.79 11.08 6.64
C PRO A 45 -9.61 12.07 6.64
N LYS A 46 -9.12 12.44 7.83
CA LYS A 46 -7.92 13.31 7.97
C LYS A 46 -6.68 12.62 7.41
N MET A 47 -6.56 11.31 7.58
CA MET A 47 -5.44 10.53 7.06
C MET A 47 -5.56 10.35 5.54
N ALA A 48 -6.75 10.04 5.04
CA ALA A 48 -7.04 10.00 3.60
C ALA A 48 -6.71 11.33 2.90
N LYS A 49 -7.14 12.47 3.47
CA LYS A 49 -6.80 13.80 2.94
C LYS A 49 -5.28 14.04 2.86
N ARG A 50 -4.52 13.54 3.84
CA ARG A 50 -3.05 13.62 3.81
C ARG A 50 -2.49 12.73 2.71
N ALA A 51 -2.93 11.48 2.62
CA ALA A 51 -2.49 10.56 1.59
C ALA A 51 -2.76 11.13 0.19
N LYS A 52 -3.96 11.67 -0.07
CA LYS A 52 -4.36 12.35 -1.32
C LYS A 52 -3.45 13.51 -1.69
N LYS A 53 -2.98 14.28 -0.71
CA LYS A 53 -1.99 15.36 -0.89
C LYS A 53 -0.55 14.89 -1.16
N GLY A 54 -0.33 13.60 -1.44
CA GLY A 54 1.00 13.05 -1.70
C GLY A 54 1.85 12.84 -0.45
N LEU A 55 1.25 12.91 0.74
CA LEU A 55 1.95 12.52 1.97
C LEU A 55 1.97 11.00 2.11
N LEU A 56 3.02 10.52 2.75
CA LEU A 56 3.18 9.13 3.14
C LEU A 56 2.96 9.00 4.67
N PRO A 57 1.70 8.89 5.16
CA PRO A 57 1.41 8.73 6.57
C PRO A 57 2.04 7.44 7.12
N VAL A 58 2.35 7.42 8.42
CA VAL A 58 2.79 6.19 9.08
C VAL A 58 1.57 5.28 9.26
N LEU A 59 1.65 4.08 8.69
CA LEU A 59 0.64 3.02 8.76
C LEU A 59 1.25 1.78 9.42
N SER A 60 0.48 0.71 9.56
CA SER A 60 0.94 -0.58 10.08
C SER A 60 2.09 -1.18 9.26
N TRP A 61 2.15 -0.89 7.95
CA TRP A 61 3.19 -1.38 7.06
C TRP A 61 4.40 -0.44 6.95
N LYS A 62 5.56 -1.04 6.67
CA LYS A 62 6.82 -0.31 6.43
C LYS A 62 6.70 0.54 5.15
N GLY A 63 6.66 1.85 5.28
CA GLY A 63 6.66 2.76 4.12
C GLY A 63 6.38 4.22 4.47
N GLY A 64 5.68 4.46 5.58
CA GLY A 64 5.39 5.80 6.05
C GLY A 64 6.62 6.63 6.43
N VAL A 65 6.47 7.94 6.29
CA VAL A 65 7.51 8.95 6.54
C VAL A 65 7.18 9.74 7.81
N LYS A 66 8.14 9.77 8.75
CA LYS A 66 8.04 10.55 10.00
C LYS A 66 8.25 12.04 9.72
N LYS A 67 7.80 12.92 10.63
CA LYS A 67 7.93 14.39 10.50
C LYS A 67 9.37 14.86 10.28
N HIS A 68 10.35 14.21 10.91
CA HIS A 68 11.79 14.49 10.75
C HIS A 68 12.51 13.23 10.26
N PRO A 69 12.54 13.00 8.94
CA PRO A 69 13.23 11.84 8.38
C PRO A 69 14.74 12.01 8.54
N LYS A 70 15.42 11.02 9.12
CA LYS A 70 16.90 10.99 9.19
C LYS A 70 17.55 10.70 7.84
N LYS A 71 16.81 10.15 6.88
CA LYS A 71 17.27 9.76 5.54
C LYS A 71 16.26 10.20 4.49
N PHE A 72 16.74 10.78 3.39
CA PHE A 72 15.92 11.19 2.25
C PHE A 72 15.55 10.03 1.31
N LYS A 73 16.21 8.88 1.44
CA LYS A 73 15.89 7.65 0.70
C LYS A 73 15.51 6.54 1.67
N LYS A 74 14.37 5.89 1.44
CA LYS A 74 13.83 4.82 2.28
C LYS A 74 13.28 3.68 1.42
N GLN A 75 13.27 2.48 1.98
CA GLN A 75 12.59 1.33 1.40
C GLN A 75 11.28 1.07 2.13
N GLY A 76 10.22 0.84 1.36
CA GLY A 76 8.91 0.42 1.86
C GLY A 76 8.47 -0.93 1.29
N SER A 77 7.39 -1.47 1.82
CA SER A 77 6.75 -2.70 1.36
C SER A 77 5.60 -2.41 0.40
N LEU A 78 5.31 -3.36 -0.49
CA LEU A 78 4.17 -3.30 -1.39
C LEU A 78 2.84 -3.33 -0.63
N TYR A 79 2.78 -3.92 0.57
CA TYR A 79 1.62 -3.82 1.46
C TYR A 79 1.30 -2.38 1.85
N TYR A 80 2.33 -1.58 2.17
CA TYR A 80 2.14 -0.16 2.42
C TYR A 80 1.61 0.55 1.18
N LEU A 81 2.18 0.27 0.01
CA LEU A 81 1.75 0.87 -1.25
C LEU A 81 0.28 0.56 -1.55
N ALA A 82 -0.14 -0.69 -1.34
CA ALA A 82 -1.51 -1.15 -1.54
C ALA A 82 -2.48 -0.43 -0.60
N GLN A 83 -2.16 -0.41 0.70
CA GLN A 83 -2.97 0.28 1.71
C GLN A 83 -3.03 1.79 1.44
N TRP A 84 -1.94 2.39 0.96
CA TRP A 84 -1.90 3.81 0.61
C TRP A 84 -2.75 4.16 -0.61
N GLN A 85 -2.79 3.31 -1.65
CA GLN A 85 -3.71 3.48 -2.79
C GLN A 85 -5.17 3.37 -2.32
N GLY A 86 -5.50 2.41 -1.47
CA GLY A 86 -6.84 2.24 -0.91
C GLY A 86 -7.26 3.44 -0.06
N LEU A 87 -6.35 3.95 0.77
CA LEU A 87 -6.55 5.14 1.60
C LEU A 87 -6.83 6.41 0.78
N ARG A 88 -6.32 6.47 -0.46
CA ARG A 88 -6.60 7.55 -1.40
C ARG A 88 -7.92 7.36 -2.14
N GLY A 89 -8.53 6.19 -2.07
CA GLY A 89 -9.69 5.82 -2.87
C GLY A 89 -9.32 5.67 -4.35
N GLU A 90 -8.13 5.13 -4.63
CA GLU A 90 -7.64 4.87 -5.98
C GLU A 90 -7.68 3.36 -6.28
N ASP A 91 -7.68 3.01 -7.56
CA ASP A 91 -7.51 1.64 -8.02
C ASP A 91 -6.21 1.05 -7.46
N LEU A 92 -6.27 -0.23 -7.09
CA LEU A 92 -5.08 -1.01 -6.77
C LEU A 92 -4.31 -1.24 -8.06
N ASP A 93 -3.05 -0.83 -8.08
CA ASP A 93 -2.16 -1.08 -9.20
C ASP A 93 -0.72 -1.25 -8.71
N ILE A 94 -0.28 -2.52 -8.63
CA ILE A 94 1.04 -2.88 -8.13
C ILE A 94 1.70 -3.88 -9.04
N SER A 95 2.88 -3.53 -9.55
CA SER A 95 3.75 -4.48 -10.24
C SER A 95 4.66 -5.22 -9.24
N LEU A 96 4.66 -6.55 -9.31
CA LEU A 96 5.56 -7.38 -8.48
C LEU A 96 6.99 -7.44 -9.03
N THR A 97 7.19 -7.09 -10.30
CA THR A 97 8.50 -7.15 -10.97
C THR A 97 9.20 -5.79 -11.02
N LYS A 98 8.43 -4.68 -11.03
CA LYS A 98 8.99 -3.32 -11.12
C LYS A 98 9.13 -2.70 -9.72
N LYS A 99 10.13 -1.83 -9.59
CA LYS A 99 10.27 -0.94 -8.43
C LYS A 99 9.38 0.29 -8.65
N ARG A 100 8.66 0.70 -7.61
CA ARG A 100 7.86 1.93 -7.59
C ARG A 100 8.50 2.90 -6.62
N VAL A 101 8.79 4.12 -7.06
CA VAL A 101 9.32 5.19 -6.19
C VAL A 101 8.24 6.24 -6.00
N ILE A 102 7.98 6.63 -4.76
CA ILE A 102 7.07 7.74 -4.42
C ILE A 102 7.81 8.73 -3.54
N THR A 103 7.73 10.00 -3.90
CA THR A 103 8.32 11.10 -3.13
C THR A 103 7.26 11.74 -2.25
N CYS A 104 7.49 11.77 -0.95
CA CYS A 104 6.60 12.44 0.00
C CYS A 104 6.64 13.95 -0.22
N SER A 105 5.54 14.56 -0.66
CA SER A 105 5.49 15.99 -1.01
C SER A 105 5.82 16.94 0.15
N LYS A 106 5.63 16.50 1.40
CA LYS A 106 5.92 17.33 2.59
C LYS A 106 7.37 17.31 3.03
N THR A 107 8.08 16.21 2.82
CA THR A 107 9.43 16.01 3.39
C THR A 107 10.50 15.75 2.33
N GLY A 108 10.11 15.61 1.06
CA GLY A 108 11.02 15.29 -0.05
C GLY A 108 11.64 13.88 0.01
N VAL A 109 11.14 13.01 0.91
CA VAL A 109 11.69 11.66 1.07
C VAL A 109 11.20 10.77 -0.05
N GLU A 110 12.14 10.15 -0.76
CA GLU A 110 11.88 9.13 -1.76
C GLU A 110 11.76 7.76 -1.09
N VAL A 111 10.63 7.10 -1.30
CA VAL A 111 10.38 5.75 -0.80
C VAL A 111 10.27 4.79 -1.98
N THR A 112 11.16 3.80 -2.01
CA THR A 112 11.16 2.74 -3.02
C THR A 112 10.41 1.53 -2.50
N PHE A 113 9.41 1.09 -3.25
CA PHE A 113 8.57 -0.06 -3.00
C PHE A 113 8.83 -1.13 -4.06
N SER A 114 9.03 -2.38 -3.62
CA SER A 114 9.29 -3.50 -4.52
C SER A 114 8.99 -4.83 -3.82
N ALA A 115 8.83 -5.89 -4.61
CA ALA A 115 8.71 -7.24 -4.05
C ALA A 115 9.94 -7.64 -3.21
N ALA A 116 11.15 -7.22 -3.62
CA ALA A 116 12.39 -7.49 -2.89
C ALA A 116 12.44 -6.84 -1.50
N THR A 117 11.70 -5.75 -1.28
CA THR A 117 11.63 -5.04 0.01
C THR A 117 10.39 -5.43 0.81
N THR A 118 9.62 -6.41 0.34
CA THR A 118 8.36 -6.86 0.94
C THR A 118 8.51 -8.30 1.39
N GLN A 119 8.33 -8.53 2.69
CA GLN A 119 8.22 -9.89 3.22
C GLN A 119 6.79 -10.35 3.02
N PHE A 120 6.58 -11.17 1.99
CA PHE A 120 5.29 -11.80 1.77
C PHE A 120 5.07 -12.93 2.77
N ALA A 121 3.81 -13.23 3.09
CA ALA A 121 3.49 -14.48 3.76
C ALA A 121 3.97 -15.61 2.84
N VAL A 122 4.81 -16.50 3.37
CA VAL A 122 5.34 -17.63 2.60
C VAL A 122 4.16 -18.59 2.32
N PRO A 123 4.03 -19.13 1.09
CA PRO A 123 3.07 -20.19 0.81
C PRO A 123 3.26 -21.40 1.73
#